data_AF-A0AAN8YV59-F1
#
_entry.id   AF-A0AAN8YV59-F1
#
_cell.length_a   1.000
_cell.length_b   1.000
_cell.length_c   1.000
_cell.angle_alpha   90.00
_cell.angle_beta   90.00
_cell.angle_gamma   90.00
#
_symmetry.space_group_name_H-M   'P 1'
#
loop_
_entity.id
_entity.type
_entity.pdbx_description
1 polymer ?
#
loop_
_entity_poly.entity_id
_entity_poly.type
_entity_poly.pdbx_seq_one_letter_code
_entity_poly.pdbx_strand_id
1 'polypeptide(L)'
;MNLSKITIAFLCLVGLVLVPSSHAQYSPQDYLNARNTAQAQVGVGPIAWNDTIAANAQNYANQKIGDCNLVQSGGPYGENLAEGIRSFSGTDAVNLWVAEKPYYDHNSNSCVAGQCLHYTQVVWHNSVHLGCARVECNNASIIFLISSQFYAQNSPDDYVREHNNARSNVSVPCLQWNDTLAEYAQSYANNRTGDCILRHSNTDYGENLFIGTGRNYTGVDAVDAWVPEEQNYDYSTNTCAQGAVCGHYTQVVWNTTTSIGCARVTCNNGSIFITCNYYPAGNIPGW
;
A
#
# COMPACT_ATOMS: atom_id res chain seq x y z
N MET A 1 -28.74 11.97 -77.11
CA MET A 1 -29.29 10.70 -76.57
C MET A 1 -28.28 9.62 -76.94
N ASN A 2 -27.57 8.91 -76.08
CA ASN A 2 -27.65 8.64 -74.65
C ASN A 2 -26.23 8.42 -74.09
N LEU A 3 -26.08 8.70 -72.79
CA LEU A 3 -24.91 8.40 -71.97
C LEU A 3 -24.64 6.89 -71.91
N SER A 4 -23.37 6.49 -72.02
CA SER A 4 -22.89 5.24 -71.42
C SER A 4 -21.87 5.59 -70.33
N LYS A 5 -22.26 5.34 -69.08
CA LYS A 5 -21.45 5.56 -67.88
C LYS A 5 -20.48 4.38 -67.73
N ILE A 6 -19.19 4.61 -67.94
CA ILE A 6 -18.15 3.66 -67.54
C ILE A 6 -17.99 3.78 -66.03
N THR A 7 -18.39 2.73 -65.31
CA THR A 7 -18.28 2.66 -63.85
C THR A 7 -16.90 2.10 -63.51
N ILE A 8 -16.07 2.92 -62.85
CA ILE A 8 -14.78 2.51 -62.29
C ILE A 8 -15.08 1.64 -61.05
N ALA A 9 -14.80 0.34 -61.14
CA ALA A 9 -14.85 -0.54 -59.98
C ALA A 9 -13.64 -0.25 -59.07
N PHE A 10 -13.89 0.40 -57.92
CA PHE A 10 -12.92 0.47 -56.83
C PHE A 10 -12.80 -0.94 -56.22
N LEU A 11 -11.69 -1.64 -56.51
CA LEU A 11 -11.29 -2.80 -55.73
C LEU A 11 -10.81 -2.30 -54.35
N CYS A 12 -11.71 -2.26 -53.38
CA CYS A 12 -11.33 -2.19 -51.96
C CYS A 12 -10.70 -3.53 -51.58
N LEU A 13 -9.37 -3.60 -51.65
CA LEU A 13 -8.59 -4.64 -50.99
C LEU A 13 -8.67 -4.37 -49.48
N VAL A 14 -9.72 -4.89 -48.83
CA VAL A 14 -9.80 -4.96 -47.38
C VAL A 14 -8.75 -5.98 -46.94
N GLY A 15 -7.58 -5.48 -46.57
CA GLY A 15 -6.57 -6.30 -45.89
C GLY A 15 -7.22 -6.91 -44.66
N LEU A 16 -7.23 -8.24 -44.60
CA LEU A 16 -7.67 -8.99 -43.44
C LEU A 16 -6.64 -8.73 -42.32
N VAL A 17 -6.88 -7.70 -41.50
CA VAL A 17 -6.13 -7.50 -40.27
C VAL A 17 -6.56 -8.61 -39.33
N LEU A 18 -5.73 -9.64 -39.19
CA LEU A 18 -5.83 -10.61 -38.10
C LEU A 18 -5.53 -9.84 -36.81
N VAL A 19 -6.57 -9.33 -36.17
CA VAL A 19 -6.50 -8.84 -34.79
C VAL A 19 -6.30 -10.07 -33.89
N PRO A 20 -5.19 -10.21 -33.16
CA PRO A 20 -5.04 -11.28 -32.19
C PRO A 20 -6.04 -11.04 -31.06
N SER A 21 -7.20 -11.67 -31.20
CA SER A 21 -8.34 -11.52 -30.31
C SER A 21 -8.26 -12.60 -29.23
N SER A 22 -8.25 -12.19 -27.96
CA SER A 22 -8.48 -12.96 -26.72
C SER A 22 -7.32 -13.22 -25.75
N HIS A 23 -6.05 -13.39 -26.14
CA HIS A 23 -4.98 -13.72 -25.16
C HIS A 23 -4.41 -12.53 -24.38
N ALA A 24 -4.62 -11.30 -24.86
CA ALA A 24 -4.04 -10.08 -24.31
C ALA A 24 -4.90 -9.39 -23.23
N GLN A 25 -5.87 -10.07 -22.62
CA GLN A 25 -6.69 -9.53 -21.51
C GLN A 25 -6.58 -10.35 -20.22
N TYR A 26 -5.76 -11.40 -20.25
CA TYR A 26 -5.60 -12.34 -19.14
C TYR A 26 -4.17 -12.33 -18.59
N SER A 27 -3.32 -11.41 -19.04
CA SER A 27 -1.93 -11.34 -18.64
C SER A 27 -1.76 -10.54 -17.34
N PRO A 28 -0.69 -10.80 -16.57
CA PRO A 28 -0.26 -9.93 -15.47
C PRO A 28 -0.22 -8.44 -15.82
N GLN A 29 0.21 -8.13 -17.06
CA GLN A 29 0.37 -6.77 -17.53
C GLN A 29 -0.98 -6.04 -17.67
N ASP A 30 -2.06 -6.77 -17.94
CA ASP A 30 -3.39 -6.16 -18.12
C ASP A 30 -3.93 -5.60 -16.80
N TYR A 31 -3.76 -6.37 -15.70
CA TYR A 31 -4.08 -5.89 -14.36
C TYR A 31 -3.24 -4.66 -13.98
N LEU A 32 -1.93 -4.74 -14.21
CA LEU A 32 -1.02 -3.63 -13.92
C LEU A 32 -1.36 -2.38 -14.71
N ASN A 33 -1.59 -2.51 -16.02
CA ASN A 33 -1.90 -1.37 -16.89
C ASN A 33 -3.19 -0.69 -16.46
N ALA A 34 -4.26 -1.45 -16.22
CA ALA A 34 -5.54 -0.90 -15.79
C ALA A 34 -5.40 -0.18 -14.44
N ARG A 35 -4.68 -0.78 -13.49
CA ARG A 35 -4.45 -0.20 -12.17
C ARG A 35 -3.56 1.04 -12.19
N ASN A 36 -2.40 0.97 -12.84
CA ASN A 36 -1.47 2.09 -12.97
C ASN A 36 -2.12 3.27 -13.73
N THR A 37 -3.01 3.00 -14.69
CA THR A 37 -3.82 4.04 -15.34
C THR A 37 -4.74 4.75 -14.34
N ALA A 38 -5.44 4.00 -13.48
CA ALA A 38 -6.32 4.58 -12.47
C ALA A 38 -5.55 5.37 -11.40
N GLN A 39 -4.39 4.86 -10.97
CA GLN A 39 -3.50 5.53 -10.02
C GLN A 39 -2.96 6.86 -10.59
N ALA A 40 -2.50 6.86 -11.84
CA ALA A 40 -1.98 8.06 -12.51
C ALA A 40 -3.03 9.17 -12.61
N GLN A 41 -4.31 8.84 -12.78
CA GLN A 41 -5.40 9.82 -12.81
C GLN A 41 -5.59 10.60 -11.50
N VAL A 42 -5.05 10.10 -10.39
CA VAL A 42 -5.12 10.74 -9.07
C VAL A 42 -3.73 11.04 -8.49
N GLY A 43 -2.70 11.05 -9.35
CA GLY A 43 -1.34 11.41 -8.94
C GLY A 43 -0.61 10.35 -8.13
N VAL A 44 -1.10 9.11 -8.12
CA VAL A 44 -0.42 7.98 -7.45
C VAL A 44 0.56 7.34 -8.42
N GLY A 45 1.78 7.06 -7.94
CA GLY A 45 2.84 6.44 -8.72
C GLY A 45 2.50 5.01 -9.15
N PRO A 46 3.11 4.50 -10.24
CA PRO A 46 2.84 3.16 -10.74
C PRO A 46 3.41 2.09 -9.79
N ILE A 47 2.76 0.94 -9.75
CA ILE A 47 3.20 -0.23 -9.00
C ILE A 47 3.75 -1.32 -9.93
N ALA A 48 4.52 -2.24 -9.35
CA ALA A 48 5.14 -3.36 -10.04
C ALA A 48 4.40 -4.68 -9.83
N TRP A 49 4.51 -5.61 -10.77
CA TRP A 49 4.02 -6.97 -10.55
C TRP A 49 4.95 -7.71 -9.60
N ASN A 50 4.41 -8.61 -8.78
CA ASN A 50 5.18 -9.48 -7.92
C ASN A 50 4.67 -10.92 -8.01
N ASP A 51 5.54 -11.81 -8.51
CA ASP A 51 5.19 -13.21 -8.75
C ASP A 51 4.90 -14.00 -7.47
N THR A 52 5.48 -13.61 -6.33
CA THR A 52 5.19 -14.26 -5.04
C THR A 52 3.77 -13.95 -4.58
N ILE A 53 3.35 -12.68 -4.70
CA ILE A 53 1.98 -12.28 -4.39
C ILE A 53 1.01 -12.97 -5.36
N ALA A 54 1.33 -12.99 -6.65
CA ALA A 54 0.51 -13.64 -7.66
C ALA A 54 0.36 -15.15 -7.42
N ALA A 55 1.43 -15.83 -7.02
CA ALA A 55 1.38 -17.24 -6.65
C ALA A 55 0.49 -17.48 -5.42
N ASN A 56 0.56 -16.62 -4.41
CA ASN A 56 -0.32 -16.68 -3.23
C ASN A 56 -1.78 -16.46 -3.61
N ALA A 57 -2.05 -15.44 -4.43
CA ALA A 57 -3.37 -15.16 -4.97
C ALA A 57 -3.91 -16.35 -5.78
N GLN A 58 -3.07 -17.00 -6.59
CA GLN A 58 -3.45 -18.18 -7.37
C GLN A 58 -3.76 -19.38 -6.49
N ASN A 59 -2.95 -19.63 -5.45
CA ASN A 59 -3.20 -20.69 -4.49
C ASN A 59 -4.55 -20.50 -3.79
N TYR A 60 -4.89 -19.28 -3.42
CA TYR A 60 -6.18 -18.99 -2.80
C TYR A 60 -7.33 -19.10 -3.80
N ALA A 61 -7.19 -18.55 -5.01
CA ALA A 61 -8.19 -18.66 -6.06
C ALA A 61 -8.51 -20.14 -6.38
N ASN A 62 -7.48 -21.00 -6.42
CA ASN A 62 -7.67 -22.44 -6.63
C ASN A 62 -8.53 -23.10 -5.53
N GLN A 63 -8.49 -22.61 -4.29
CA GLN A 63 -9.34 -23.11 -3.20
C GLN A 63 -10.81 -22.72 -3.39
N LYS A 64 -11.08 -21.66 -4.16
CA LYS A 64 -12.43 -21.14 -4.43
C LYS A 64 -13.10 -21.76 -5.65
N ILE A 65 -12.41 -22.57 -6.46
CA ILE A 65 -12.99 -23.19 -7.68
C ILE A 65 -14.31 -23.95 -7.40
N GLY A 66 -14.46 -24.52 -6.21
CA GLY A 66 -15.65 -25.28 -5.82
C GLY A 66 -16.91 -24.44 -5.58
N ASP A 67 -16.76 -23.19 -5.11
CA ASP A 67 -17.90 -22.36 -4.66
C ASP A 67 -17.92 -20.94 -5.24
N CYS A 68 -16.75 -20.38 -5.50
CA CYS A 68 -16.50 -18.99 -5.93
C CYS A 68 -17.12 -17.92 -5.04
N ASN A 69 -17.27 -18.22 -3.76
CA ASN A 69 -17.74 -17.25 -2.78
C ASN A 69 -16.70 -16.13 -2.60
N LEU A 70 -17.15 -14.87 -2.70
CA LEU A 70 -16.34 -13.66 -2.49
C LEU A 70 -16.00 -13.46 -1.00
N VAL A 71 -15.12 -14.29 -0.48
CA VAL A 71 -14.60 -14.21 0.89
C VAL A 71 -13.12 -13.88 0.84
N GLN A 72 -12.71 -12.90 1.64
CA GLN A 72 -11.32 -12.49 1.82
C GLN A 72 -10.46 -13.66 2.32
N SER A 73 -9.20 -13.74 1.89
CA SER A 73 -8.30 -14.85 2.28
C SER A 73 -7.86 -14.78 3.74
N GLY A 74 -7.93 -13.60 4.35
CA GLY A 74 -7.36 -13.34 5.68
C GLY A 74 -5.83 -13.30 5.68
N GLY A 75 -5.22 -13.29 4.50
CA GLY A 75 -3.77 -13.17 4.31
C GLY A 75 -3.23 -11.77 4.62
N PRO A 76 -1.91 -11.58 4.54
CA PRO A 76 -1.24 -10.33 4.92
C PRO A 76 -1.35 -9.22 3.85
N TYR A 77 -2.11 -9.44 2.78
CA TYR A 77 -2.24 -8.52 1.65
C TYR A 77 -3.60 -7.82 1.70
N GLY A 78 -3.68 -6.57 1.25
CA GLY A 78 -4.97 -5.98 0.93
C GLY A 78 -5.54 -6.67 -0.30
N GLU A 79 -6.83 -7.03 -0.32
CA GLU A 79 -7.43 -7.79 -1.43
C GLU A 79 -8.73 -7.18 -1.92
N ASN A 80 -8.84 -7.06 -3.24
CA ASN A 80 -10.12 -6.89 -3.91
C ASN A 80 -10.53 -8.20 -4.56
N LEU A 81 -11.79 -8.57 -4.40
CA LEU A 81 -12.39 -9.75 -5.01
C LEU A 81 -13.45 -9.33 -6.02
N ALA A 82 -13.60 -10.11 -7.08
CA ALA A 82 -14.67 -9.92 -8.04
C ALA A 82 -15.13 -11.26 -8.61
N GLU A 83 -16.42 -11.33 -8.90
CA GLU A 83 -16.99 -12.38 -9.71
C GLU A 83 -17.51 -11.80 -11.02
N GLY A 84 -17.49 -12.62 -12.06
CA GLY A 84 -18.16 -12.28 -13.31
C GLY A 84 -18.38 -13.51 -14.16
N ILE A 85 -18.98 -13.32 -15.34
CA ILE A 85 -19.36 -14.44 -16.19
C ILE A 85 -18.43 -14.59 -17.40
N ARG A 86 -18.16 -15.84 -17.80
CA ARG A 86 -17.49 -16.21 -19.06
C ARG A 86 -16.13 -15.50 -19.25
N SER A 87 -16.08 -14.49 -20.12
CA SER A 87 -14.88 -13.77 -20.53
C SER A 87 -14.46 -12.69 -19.54
N PHE A 88 -15.01 -12.67 -18.33
CA PHE A 88 -14.65 -11.69 -17.30
C PHE A 88 -13.13 -11.70 -17.08
N SER A 89 -12.52 -10.57 -17.39
CA SER A 89 -11.08 -10.38 -17.45
C SER A 89 -10.56 -9.64 -16.22
N GLY A 90 -9.23 -9.64 -16.07
CA GLY A 90 -8.59 -8.86 -15.01
C GLY A 90 -8.85 -7.36 -15.12
N THR A 91 -8.85 -6.85 -16.35
CA THR A 91 -9.20 -5.46 -16.67
C THR A 91 -10.63 -5.15 -16.29
N ASP A 92 -11.57 -6.07 -16.52
CA ASP A 92 -12.98 -5.86 -16.14
C ASP A 92 -13.14 -5.74 -14.62
N ALA A 93 -12.44 -6.59 -13.85
CA ALA A 93 -12.44 -6.50 -12.39
C ALA A 93 -11.83 -5.18 -11.89
N VAL A 94 -10.69 -4.75 -12.43
CA VAL A 94 -10.10 -3.45 -12.05
C VAL A 94 -11.06 -2.30 -12.39
N ASN A 95 -11.67 -2.31 -13.58
CA ASN A 95 -12.64 -1.28 -13.97
C ASN A 95 -13.89 -1.28 -13.08
N LEU A 96 -14.35 -2.46 -12.65
CA LEU A 96 -15.46 -2.59 -11.70
C LEU A 96 -15.12 -1.90 -10.37
N TRP A 97 -13.93 -2.14 -9.82
CA TRP A 97 -13.50 -1.49 -8.58
C TRP A 97 -13.28 0.02 -8.78
N VAL A 98 -12.74 0.44 -9.92
CA VAL A 98 -12.55 1.87 -10.26
C VAL A 98 -13.87 2.61 -10.43
N ALA A 99 -14.95 1.93 -10.80
CA ALA A 99 -16.28 2.54 -10.94
C ALA A 99 -16.83 3.12 -9.63
N GLU A 100 -16.27 2.75 -8.48
CA GLU A 100 -16.64 3.35 -7.19
C GLU A 100 -16.04 4.75 -6.95
N LYS A 101 -15.14 5.23 -7.84
CA LYS A 101 -14.50 6.55 -7.74
C LYS A 101 -15.46 7.71 -7.42
N PRO A 102 -16.66 7.82 -8.00
CA PRO A 102 -17.59 8.92 -7.68
C PRO A 102 -18.05 8.93 -6.22
N TYR A 103 -17.88 7.83 -5.47
CA TYR A 103 -18.29 7.69 -4.08
C TYR A 103 -17.17 8.00 -3.08
N TYR A 104 -15.96 8.30 -3.55
CA TYR A 104 -14.82 8.64 -2.72
C TYR A 104 -14.47 10.13 -2.82
N ASP A 105 -14.35 10.79 -1.68
CA ASP A 105 -13.86 12.15 -1.58
C ASP A 105 -12.40 12.16 -1.14
N HIS A 106 -11.52 12.62 -2.03
CA HIS A 106 -10.09 12.73 -1.80
C HIS A 106 -9.74 13.81 -0.77
N ASN A 107 -10.60 14.81 -0.53
CA ASN A 107 -10.31 15.86 0.44
C ASN A 107 -10.54 15.38 1.88
N SER A 108 -11.64 14.67 2.11
CA SER A 108 -11.98 14.09 3.42
C SER A 108 -11.43 12.68 3.64
N ASN A 109 -10.82 12.08 2.62
CA ASN A 109 -10.28 10.72 2.65
C ASN A 109 -11.34 9.68 3.08
N SER A 110 -12.57 9.83 2.58
CA SER A 110 -13.73 9.03 3.04
C SER A 110 -14.74 8.70 1.94
N CYS A 111 -15.53 7.64 2.14
CA CYS A 111 -16.67 7.35 1.26
C CYS A 111 -17.84 8.27 1.59
N VAL A 112 -18.32 9.04 0.61
CA VAL A 112 -19.36 10.06 0.81
C VAL A 112 -20.76 9.61 0.41
N ALA A 113 -20.89 8.62 -0.48
CA ALA A 113 -22.21 8.20 -0.98
C ALA A 113 -22.22 6.76 -1.54
N GLY A 114 -21.90 5.76 -0.72
CA GLY A 114 -21.91 4.35 -1.14
C GLY A 114 -20.66 3.60 -0.68
N GLN A 115 -20.38 2.47 -1.31
CA GLN A 115 -19.14 1.73 -1.08
C GLN A 115 -18.05 2.27 -2.00
N CYS A 116 -16.87 2.51 -1.44
CA CYS A 116 -15.70 2.97 -2.19
C CYS A 116 -14.42 2.20 -1.82
N LEU A 117 -14.56 1.14 -1.02
CA LEU A 117 -13.42 0.42 -0.43
C LEU A 117 -12.58 -0.30 -1.49
N HIS A 118 -13.20 -0.76 -2.59
CA HIS A 118 -12.44 -1.36 -3.68
C HIS A 118 -11.66 -0.30 -4.44
N TYR A 119 -12.27 0.87 -4.68
CA TYR A 119 -11.58 1.99 -5.31
C TYR A 119 -10.40 2.49 -4.47
N THR A 120 -10.61 2.76 -3.17
CA THR A 120 -9.53 3.20 -2.28
C THR A 120 -8.38 2.22 -2.31
N GLN A 121 -8.68 0.93 -2.39
CA GLN A 121 -7.68 -0.10 -2.49
C GLN A 121 -6.90 -0.05 -3.81
N VAL A 122 -7.58 0.13 -4.96
CA VAL A 122 -6.95 0.29 -6.28
C VAL A 122 -5.97 1.48 -6.29
N VAL A 123 -6.40 2.63 -5.77
CA VAL A 123 -5.61 3.87 -5.78
C VAL A 123 -4.81 4.11 -4.49
N TRP A 124 -4.66 3.10 -3.63
CA TRP A 124 -3.94 3.28 -2.38
C TRP A 124 -2.46 3.56 -2.63
N HIS A 125 -2.01 4.77 -2.30
CA HIS A 125 -0.67 5.26 -2.61
C HIS A 125 0.49 4.45 -2.01
N ASN A 126 0.27 3.68 -0.95
CA ASN A 126 1.31 2.86 -0.31
C ASN A 126 1.51 1.54 -1.04
N SER A 127 0.58 1.16 -1.93
CA SER A 127 0.71 -0.08 -2.69
C SER A 127 1.91 0.06 -3.60
N VAL A 128 2.81 -0.92 -3.60
CA VAL A 128 3.98 -0.91 -4.51
C VAL A 128 4.09 -2.18 -5.33
N HIS A 129 3.45 -3.26 -4.88
CA HIS A 129 3.36 -4.50 -5.63
C HIS A 129 1.92 -4.97 -5.79
N LEU A 130 1.66 -5.60 -6.94
CA LEU A 130 0.42 -6.27 -7.27
C LEU A 130 0.69 -7.73 -7.64
N GLY A 131 -0.17 -8.62 -7.17
CA GLY A 131 -0.28 -9.98 -7.68
C GLY A 131 -1.75 -10.37 -7.77
N CYS A 132 -2.17 -10.82 -8.95
CA CYS A 132 -3.56 -11.19 -9.21
C CYS A 132 -3.66 -12.64 -9.66
N ALA A 133 -4.83 -13.23 -9.46
CA ALA A 133 -5.16 -14.54 -9.99
C ALA A 133 -6.60 -14.62 -10.48
N ARG A 134 -6.80 -15.49 -11.47
CA ARG A 134 -8.09 -15.78 -12.10
C ARG A 134 -8.30 -17.28 -12.14
N VAL A 135 -9.48 -17.73 -11.75
CA VAL A 135 -9.90 -19.12 -11.92
C VAL A 135 -11.31 -19.20 -12.50
N GLU A 136 -11.58 -20.28 -13.22
CA GLU A 136 -12.92 -20.65 -13.65
C GLU A 136 -13.51 -21.63 -12.63
N CYS A 137 -14.73 -21.35 -12.19
CA CYS A 137 -15.44 -22.13 -11.18
C CYS A 137 -16.06 -23.39 -11.80
N ASN A 138 -16.32 -24.43 -11.00
CA ASN A 138 -16.91 -25.69 -11.47
C ASN A 138 -18.31 -25.53 -12.12
N ASN A 139 -18.98 -24.42 -11.85
CA ASN A 139 -20.24 -23.98 -12.44
C ASN A 139 -20.09 -23.52 -13.92
N ALA A 140 -18.88 -23.62 -14.50
CA ALA A 140 -18.51 -23.41 -15.91
C ALA A 140 -18.92 -22.06 -16.53
N SER A 141 -19.36 -21.10 -15.70
CA SER A 141 -19.79 -19.78 -16.16
C SER A 141 -19.37 -18.66 -15.22
N ILE A 142 -18.88 -18.97 -14.02
CA ILE A 142 -18.42 -17.97 -13.05
C ILE A 142 -16.89 -17.94 -13.09
N ILE A 143 -16.35 -16.73 -13.07
CA ILE A 143 -14.94 -16.42 -12.94
C ILE A 143 -14.75 -15.78 -11.57
N PHE A 144 -13.81 -16.31 -10.79
CA PHE A 144 -13.36 -15.70 -9.55
C PHE A 144 -12.01 -14.99 -9.79
N LEU A 145 -11.93 -13.75 -9.33
CA LEU A 145 -10.75 -12.91 -9.42
C LEU A 145 -10.36 -12.40 -8.04
N ILE A 146 -9.07 -12.46 -7.77
CA ILE A 146 -8.45 -11.84 -6.60
C ILE A 146 -7.31 -10.95 -7.08
N SER A 147 -7.30 -9.72 -6.58
CA SER A 147 -6.22 -8.76 -6.72
C SER A 147 -5.64 -8.49 -5.34
N SER A 148 -4.47 -9.07 -5.07
CA SER A 148 -3.74 -8.88 -3.83
C SER A 148 -2.67 -7.80 -4.03
N GLN A 149 -2.55 -6.89 -3.07
CA GLN A 149 -1.49 -5.89 -3.07
C GLN A 149 -0.63 -5.96 -1.83
N PHE A 150 0.63 -5.64 -2.04
CA PHE A 150 1.57 -5.43 -0.96
C PHE A 150 1.94 -3.97 -0.92
N TYR A 151 1.75 -3.40 0.26
CA TYR A 151 2.20 -2.06 0.56
C TYR A 151 3.72 -2.06 0.68
N ALA A 152 4.40 -1.06 0.11
CA ALA A 152 5.66 -0.68 0.74
C ALA A 152 5.25 -0.22 2.13
N GLN A 153 5.90 -0.76 3.13
CA GLN A 153 5.72 -0.32 4.50
C GLN A 153 7.05 0.04 5.14
N ASN A 154 8.09 0.21 4.31
CA ASN A 154 9.48 0.40 4.74
C ASN A 154 10.21 1.45 3.89
N SER A 155 9.52 2.09 2.93
CA SER A 155 10.11 3.19 2.17
C SER A 155 10.15 4.47 3.01
N PRO A 156 11.02 5.43 2.65
CA PRO A 156 11.02 6.78 3.23
C PRO A 156 9.62 7.40 3.37
N ASP A 157 8.83 7.33 2.28
CA ASP A 157 7.49 7.90 2.23
C ASP A 157 6.53 7.20 3.18
N ASP A 158 6.73 5.91 3.45
CA ASP A 158 5.87 5.18 4.39
C ASP A 158 6.02 5.69 5.81
N TYR A 159 7.26 5.83 6.28
CA TYR A 159 7.51 6.40 7.59
C TYR A 159 6.96 7.83 7.67
N VAL A 160 7.31 8.69 6.70
CA VAL A 160 6.88 10.09 6.71
C VAL A 160 5.36 10.22 6.74
N ARG A 161 4.66 9.45 5.90
CA ARG A 161 3.21 9.49 5.82
C ARG A 161 2.55 9.08 7.12
N GLU A 162 2.91 7.95 7.72
CA GLU A 162 2.25 7.51 8.95
C GLU A 162 2.50 8.47 10.12
N HIS A 163 3.70 9.06 10.20
CA HIS A 163 3.94 10.14 11.15
C HIS A 163 3.07 11.36 10.86
N ASN A 164 2.97 11.77 9.60
CA ASN A 164 2.20 12.96 9.22
C ASN A 164 0.68 12.77 9.39
N ASN A 165 0.17 11.54 9.27
CA ASN A 165 -1.20 11.20 9.64
C ASN A 165 -1.45 11.50 11.13
N ALA A 166 -0.62 10.96 12.03
CA ALA A 166 -0.73 11.22 13.47
C ALA A 166 -0.56 12.71 13.82
N ARG A 167 0.38 13.39 13.16
CA ARG A 167 0.66 14.83 13.37
C ARG A 167 -0.48 15.73 12.92
N SER A 168 -1.16 15.38 11.82
CA SER A 168 -2.32 16.13 11.33
C SER A 168 -3.48 16.12 12.33
N ASN A 169 -3.70 14.99 13.02
CA ASN A 169 -4.75 14.85 14.03
C ASN A 169 -4.58 15.81 15.21
N VAL A 170 -3.35 16.24 15.49
CA VAL A 170 -3.01 17.18 16.57
C VAL A 170 -2.51 18.53 16.06
N SER A 171 -2.70 18.81 14.77
CA SER A 171 -2.40 20.11 14.14
C SER A 171 -0.95 20.58 14.29
N VAL A 172 0.03 19.67 14.24
CA VAL A 172 1.46 20.01 14.21
C VAL A 172 2.04 19.90 12.79
N PRO A 173 3.11 20.66 12.43
CA PRO A 173 3.66 20.68 11.07
C PRO A 173 4.13 19.32 10.58
N CYS A 174 4.01 19.03 9.28
CA CYS A 174 4.47 17.76 8.70
C CYS A 174 6.00 17.59 8.79
N LEU A 175 6.45 16.36 9.03
CA LEU A 175 7.85 15.94 8.91
C LEU A 175 8.23 15.76 7.45
N GLN A 176 9.53 15.87 7.19
CA GLN A 176 10.17 15.54 5.92
C GLN A 176 11.21 14.44 6.12
N TRP A 177 11.39 13.58 5.12
CA TRP A 177 12.47 12.60 5.15
C TRP A 177 13.84 13.27 5.10
N ASN A 178 14.82 12.71 5.81
CA ASN A 178 16.19 13.19 5.82
C ASN A 178 17.15 11.99 5.69
N ASP A 179 17.89 11.94 4.59
CA ASP A 179 18.79 10.83 4.28
C ASP A 179 19.95 10.72 5.29
N THR A 180 20.43 11.84 5.85
CA THR A 180 21.47 11.80 6.89
C THR A 180 20.97 11.11 8.18
N LEU A 181 19.73 11.38 8.58
CA LEU A 181 19.11 10.67 9.70
C LEU A 181 18.87 9.19 9.37
N ALA A 182 18.48 8.88 8.14
CA ALA A 182 18.24 7.51 7.69
C ALA A 182 19.53 6.68 7.63
N GLU A 183 20.63 7.27 7.16
CA GLU A 183 21.97 6.66 7.18
C GLU A 183 22.43 6.38 8.62
N TYR A 184 22.20 7.33 9.53
CA TYR A 184 22.47 7.13 10.95
C TYR A 184 21.64 5.99 11.54
N ALA A 185 20.32 6.01 11.31
CA ALA A 185 19.38 4.98 11.73
C ALA A 185 19.82 3.59 11.22
N GLN A 186 20.24 3.50 9.95
CA GLN A 186 20.68 2.26 9.33
C GLN A 186 21.98 1.74 9.94
N SER A 187 22.95 2.62 10.17
CA SER A 187 24.19 2.28 10.85
C SER A 187 23.92 1.73 12.26
N TYR A 188 23.03 2.39 13.00
CA TYR A 188 22.66 1.95 14.34
C TYR A 188 21.92 0.60 14.35
N ALA A 189 20.93 0.44 13.48
CA ALA A 189 20.19 -0.80 13.32
C ALA A 189 21.10 -1.97 12.96
N ASN A 190 22.04 -1.78 12.03
CA ASN A 190 23.03 -2.80 11.64
C ASN A 190 23.86 -3.26 12.86
N ASN A 191 24.28 -2.33 13.72
CA ASN A 191 25.03 -2.63 14.95
C ASN A 191 24.20 -3.38 16.01
N ARG A 192 22.88 -3.46 15.85
CA ARG A 192 21.96 -4.16 16.75
C ARG A 192 21.51 -5.53 16.27
N THR A 193 21.78 -5.89 15.01
CA THR A 193 21.40 -7.20 14.43
C THR A 193 21.83 -8.42 15.26
N GLY A 194 22.92 -8.31 16.04
CA GLY A 194 23.45 -9.39 16.89
C GLY A 194 22.60 -9.73 18.11
N ASP A 195 21.99 -8.75 18.80
CA ASP A 195 21.19 -8.97 20.02
C ASP A 195 19.74 -8.47 19.91
N CYS A 196 19.50 -7.48 19.05
CA CYS A 196 18.26 -6.75 18.86
C CYS A 196 17.57 -6.31 20.15
N ILE A 197 18.37 -5.83 21.11
CA ILE A 197 17.81 -5.22 22.31
C ILE A 197 17.34 -3.78 22.01
N LEU A 198 16.22 -3.38 22.62
CA LEU A 198 15.76 -1.98 22.61
C LEU A 198 16.67 -1.14 23.52
N ARG A 199 17.74 -0.62 22.95
CA ARG A 199 18.65 0.31 23.61
C ARG A 199 18.82 1.53 22.71
N HIS A 200 18.72 2.73 23.28
CA HIS A 200 18.95 3.97 22.54
C HIS A 200 20.42 4.17 22.16
N SER A 201 20.64 4.86 21.04
CA SER A 201 21.96 5.04 20.40
C SER A 201 22.86 6.11 21.04
N ASN A 202 22.40 6.78 22.10
CA ASN A 202 23.06 7.91 22.76
C ASN A 202 23.46 9.03 21.78
N THR A 203 22.55 9.36 20.87
CA THR A 203 22.67 10.44 19.88
C THR A 203 22.01 11.73 20.36
N ASP A 204 22.32 12.85 19.69
CA ASP A 204 21.64 14.14 19.88
C ASP A 204 20.31 14.22 19.10
N TYR A 205 19.99 13.20 18.30
CA TYR A 205 18.69 13.06 17.65
C TYR A 205 17.64 12.52 18.63
N GLY A 206 16.38 12.88 18.40
CA GLY A 206 15.28 12.09 18.97
C GLY A 206 15.32 10.68 18.41
N GLU A 207 14.77 9.70 19.13
CA GLU A 207 14.81 8.30 18.68
C GLU A 207 13.62 7.49 19.19
N ASN A 208 12.98 6.75 18.28
CA ASN A 208 12.03 5.71 18.61
C ASN A 208 12.57 4.37 18.13
N LEU A 209 12.38 3.33 18.95
CA LEU A 209 12.83 1.98 18.66
C LEU A 209 11.65 1.02 18.67
N PHE A 210 11.73 -0.02 17.85
CA PHE A 210 10.74 -1.08 17.80
C PHE A 210 11.42 -2.42 17.57
N ILE A 211 10.90 -3.45 18.24
CA ILE A 211 11.22 -4.85 17.95
C ILE A 211 9.95 -5.67 17.84
N GLY A 212 9.91 -6.54 16.85
CA GLY A 212 8.84 -7.52 16.70
C GLY A 212 9.39 -8.91 16.37
N THR A 213 8.75 -9.94 16.94
CA THR A 213 9.09 -11.35 16.72
C THR A 213 7.88 -12.13 16.18
N GLY A 214 8.14 -13.23 15.46
CA GLY A 214 7.07 -14.12 14.97
C GLY A 214 6.39 -13.71 13.67
N ARG A 215 6.69 -12.53 13.11
CA ARG A 215 6.32 -12.14 11.74
C ARG A 215 7.27 -11.09 11.17
N ASN A 216 7.13 -10.83 9.87
CA ASN A 216 7.92 -9.83 9.14
C ASN A 216 7.36 -8.42 9.34
N TYR A 217 7.55 -7.84 10.54
CA TYR A 217 7.10 -6.48 10.85
C TYR A 217 7.69 -5.44 9.90
N THR A 218 6.96 -4.35 9.72
CA THR A 218 7.31 -3.25 8.83
C THR A 218 7.48 -1.93 9.57
N GLY A 219 8.02 -0.93 8.88
CA GLY A 219 8.11 0.44 9.40
C GLY A 219 6.76 1.01 9.79
N VAL A 220 5.72 0.75 8.99
CA VAL A 220 4.33 1.11 9.32
C VAL A 220 3.87 0.42 10.60
N ASP A 221 4.11 -0.89 10.76
CA ASP A 221 3.76 -1.60 12.00
C ASP A 221 4.43 -0.96 13.25
N ALA A 222 5.64 -0.40 13.11
CA ALA A 222 6.32 0.28 14.20
C ALA A 222 5.64 1.61 14.56
N VAL A 223 5.27 2.43 13.57
CA VAL A 223 4.55 3.69 13.80
C VAL A 223 3.17 3.42 14.39
N ASP A 224 2.46 2.41 13.88
CA ASP A 224 1.16 1.96 14.40
C ASP A 224 1.24 1.41 15.83
N ALA A 225 2.43 0.99 16.29
CA ALA A 225 2.66 0.60 17.68
C ALA A 225 2.96 1.81 18.58
N TRP A 226 3.53 2.88 18.03
CA TRP A 226 3.88 4.10 18.79
C TRP A 226 2.71 5.06 18.94
N VAL A 227 1.90 5.25 17.89
CA VAL A 227 0.80 6.22 17.87
C VAL A 227 -0.26 5.97 18.95
N PRO A 228 -0.71 4.73 19.24
CA PRO A 228 -1.72 4.46 20.25
C PRO A 228 -1.32 4.84 21.68
N GLU A 229 -0.06 5.19 21.95
CA GLU A 229 0.30 5.74 23.25
C GLU A 229 -0.34 7.12 23.52
N GLU A 230 -0.94 7.76 22.51
CA GLU A 230 -1.75 8.99 22.68
C GLU A 230 -2.81 8.86 23.76
N GLN A 231 -3.40 7.67 23.93
CA GLN A 231 -4.42 7.40 24.95
C GLN A 231 -3.88 7.56 26.38
N ASN A 232 -2.55 7.51 26.53
CA ASN A 232 -1.85 7.67 27.79
C ASN A 232 -1.31 9.09 27.96
N TYR A 233 -1.45 9.99 26.99
CA TYR A 233 -0.89 11.34 27.04
C TYR A 233 -1.96 12.39 27.31
N ASP A 234 -1.72 13.25 28.30
CA ASP A 234 -2.58 14.38 28.63
C ASP A 234 -1.96 15.69 28.13
N TYR A 235 -2.51 16.23 27.04
CA TYR A 235 -2.09 17.50 26.46
C TYR A 235 -2.24 18.70 27.41
N SER A 236 -3.18 18.65 28.35
CA SER A 236 -3.43 19.78 29.26
C SER A 236 -2.33 19.92 30.31
N THR A 237 -1.74 18.79 30.71
CA THR A 237 -0.67 18.74 31.71
C THR A 237 0.70 18.51 31.08
N ASN A 238 0.76 18.16 29.78
CA ASN A 238 1.96 17.72 29.09
C ASN A 238 2.64 16.53 29.81
N THR A 239 1.84 15.55 30.24
CA THR A 239 2.35 14.37 30.98
C THR A 239 1.76 13.06 30.48
N CYS A 240 2.52 11.97 30.63
CA CYS A 240 1.96 10.62 30.49
C CYS A 240 1.18 10.25 31.76
N ALA A 241 0.12 9.45 31.60
CA ALA A 241 -0.58 8.81 32.69
C ALA A 241 0.39 8.04 33.59
N GLN A 242 0.11 8.05 34.90
CA GLN A 242 0.99 7.47 35.90
C GLN A 242 1.30 5.99 35.60
N GLY A 243 2.58 5.67 35.38
CA GLY A 243 3.05 4.31 35.10
C GLY A 243 2.84 3.84 33.65
N ALA A 244 2.31 4.70 32.78
CA ALA A 244 2.18 4.42 31.35
C ALA A 244 3.38 4.94 30.55
N VAL A 245 3.49 4.49 29.30
CA VAL A 245 4.46 4.98 28.33
C VAL A 245 3.72 5.82 27.30
N CYS A 246 4.25 7.01 27.01
CA CYS A 246 3.81 7.85 25.91
C CYS A 246 4.96 8.52 25.14
N GLY A 247 6.21 8.13 25.45
CA GLY A 247 7.40 8.77 24.89
C GLY A 247 7.56 8.55 23.38
N HIS A 248 7.09 7.42 22.85
CA HIS A 248 7.16 7.20 21.41
C HIS A 248 6.16 8.10 20.71
N TYR A 249 4.93 8.18 21.22
CA TYR A 249 3.90 9.06 20.69
C TYR A 249 4.34 10.53 20.72
N THR A 250 4.79 11.02 21.87
CA THR A 250 5.20 12.42 22.00
C THR A 250 6.34 12.78 21.05
N GLN A 251 7.26 11.85 20.76
CA GLN A 251 8.29 12.06 19.74
C GLN A 251 7.70 12.11 18.31
N VAL A 252 6.76 11.23 17.97
CA VAL A 252 6.08 11.23 16.65
C VAL A 252 5.41 12.59 16.40
N VAL A 253 4.71 13.11 17.40
CA VAL A 253 3.95 14.37 17.29
C VAL A 253 4.68 15.61 17.80
N TRP A 254 5.99 15.52 18.04
CA TRP A 254 6.73 16.65 18.62
C TRP A 254 6.72 17.86 17.69
N ASN A 255 6.19 18.98 18.17
CA ASN A 255 5.86 20.13 17.33
C ASN A 255 7.10 20.72 16.61
N THR A 256 8.23 20.82 17.29
CA THR A 256 9.45 21.43 16.74
C THR A 256 10.30 20.48 15.90
N THR A 257 10.02 19.18 15.91
CA THR A 257 10.70 18.22 15.04
C THR A 257 10.24 18.43 13.61
N THR A 258 11.20 18.51 12.67
CA THR A 258 10.93 18.80 11.25
C THR A 258 11.34 17.66 10.32
N SER A 259 12.26 16.82 10.77
CA SER A 259 12.90 15.81 9.93
C SER A 259 12.95 14.46 10.62
N ILE A 260 12.80 13.41 9.81
CA ILE A 260 12.86 12.01 10.24
C ILE A 260 13.70 11.19 9.26
N GLY A 261 14.43 10.22 9.78
CA GLY A 261 15.03 9.16 8.99
C GLY A 261 14.98 7.84 9.75
N CYS A 262 14.61 6.77 9.08
CA CYS A 262 14.36 5.48 9.72
C CYS A 262 15.11 4.34 9.02
N ALA A 263 15.29 3.25 9.74
CA ALA A 263 15.86 2.03 9.21
C ALA A 263 15.20 0.79 9.81
N ARG A 264 15.25 -0.29 9.03
CA ARG A 264 14.72 -1.60 9.40
C ARG A 264 15.75 -2.67 9.07
N VAL A 265 15.99 -3.57 10.01
CA VAL A 265 16.89 -4.72 9.82
C VAL A 265 16.26 -6.00 10.34
N THR A 266 16.66 -7.12 9.75
CA THR A 266 16.38 -8.45 10.29
C THR A 266 17.54 -8.87 11.19
N CYS A 267 17.22 -9.24 12.41
CA CYS A 267 18.15 -9.70 13.44
C CYS A 267 18.61 -11.13 13.18
N ASN A 268 19.74 -11.53 13.77
CA ASN A 268 20.27 -12.90 13.65
C ASN A 268 19.30 -13.96 14.19
N ASN A 269 18.45 -13.59 15.15
CA ASN A 269 17.40 -14.46 15.70
C ASN A 269 16.08 -14.43 14.92
N GLY A 270 16.03 -13.76 13.76
CA GLY A 270 14.85 -13.63 12.91
C GLY A 270 13.86 -12.53 13.34
N SER A 271 14.12 -11.82 14.45
CA SER A 271 13.32 -10.65 14.84
C SER A 271 13.51 -9.49 13.86
N ILE A 272 12.56 -8.56 13.83
CA ILE A 272 12.69 -7.32 13.09
C ILE A 272 12.98 -6.19 14.07
N PHE A 273 14.05 -5.43 13.82
CA PHE A 273 14.41 -4.23 14.57
C PHE A 273 14.24 -3.00 13.68
N ILE A 274 13.57 -1.98 14.20
CA ILE A 274 13.31 -0.72 13.50
C ILE A 274 13.72 0.43 14.42
N THR A 275 14.37 1.43 13.85
CA THR A 275 14.70 2.69 14.52
C THR A 275 14.35 3.87 13.63
N CYS A 276 13.79 4.92 14.22
CA CYS A 276 13.54 6.21 13.58
C CYS A 276 14.24 7.30 14.40
N ASN A 277 15.04 8.12 13.73
CA ASN A 277 15.73 9.26 14.32
C ASN A 277 15.09 10.58 13.86
N TYR A 278 15.02 11.55 14.77
CA TYR A 278 14.25 12.77 14.63
C TYR A 278 15.12 14.02 14.87
N TYR A 279 14.94 15.05 14.03
CA TYR A 279 15.65 16.31 14.19
C TYR A 279 14.75 17.53 13.94
N PRO A 280 14.84 18.59 14.77
CA PRO A 280 15.41 18.59 16.12
C PRO A 280 14.80 17.51 17.03
N ALA A 281 15.55 17.09 18.05
CA ALA A 281 15.08 16.08 19.00
C ALA A 281 13.81 16.55 19.73
N GLY A 282 12.90 15.60 19.97
CA GLY A 282 11.74 15.80 20.83
C GLY A 282 11.99 15.32 22.26
N ASN A 283 10.92 15.23 23.06
CA ASN A 283 10.95 14.73 24.42
C ASN A 283 11.98 15.42 25.33
N ILE A 284 12.19 16.73 25.13
CA ILE A 284 13.12 17.53 25.93
C ILE A 284 12.45 17.82 27.28
N PRO A 285 13.03 17.39 28.42
CA PRO A 285 12.43 17.65 29.72
C PRO A 285 12.20 19.14 29.98
N GLY A 286 10.96 19.51 30.32
CA GLY A 286 10.58 20.88 30.65
C GLY A 286 10.24 21.78 29.45
N TRP A 287 10.11 21.22 28.25
CA TRP A 287 9.65 21.90 27.03
C TRP A 287 8.37 21.27 26.49
#